data_AF-A0AA42YF49-F1
#
_entry.id   AF-A0AA42YF49-F1
#
_cell.length_a   1.000
_cell.length_b   1.000
_cell.length_c   1.000
_cell.angle_alpha   90.00
_cell.angle_beta   90.00
_cell.angle_gamma   90.00
#
_symmetry.space_group_name_H-M   'P 1'
#
loop_
_entity.id
_entity.type
_entity.pdbx_description
1 polymer ?
#
loop_
_entity_poly.entity_id
_entity_poly.type
_entity_poly.pdbx_seq_one_letter_code
_entity_poly.pdbx_strand_id
1 'polypeptide(L)'
;MHRRLRRLLQALEPGLGHPLGWSLEELAARPFLGLVHPDDRDATLAALGTLAEGEESVFEFENRYRHRDGSYRWLRWNARPLPGRRRIYATARDVTRQKRLEREILEIVDREKERLGRELHDGLCQTLAGIAALSSR
;
A
#
# COMPACT_ATOMS: atom_id res chain seq x y z
N MET A 1 -19.16 -7.94 -19.09
CA MET A 1 -18.35 -7.86 -17.84
C MET A 1 -18.78 -6.76 -16.85
N HIS A 2 -19.40 -5.65 -17.27
CA HIS A 2 -19.72 -4.51 -16.37
C HIS A 2 -20.76 -4.74 -15.24
N ARG A 3 -21.70 -5.69 -15.39
CA ARG A 3 -22.76 -5.91 -14.38
C ARG A 3 -22.31 -6.69 -13.14
N ARG A 4 -21.21 -7.46 -13.20
CA ARG A 4 -20.68 -8.23 -12.07
C ARG A 4 -19.96 -7.34 -11.05
N LEU A 5 -19.20 -6.36 -11.54
CA LEU A 5 -18.41 -5.44 -10.71
C LEU A 5 -19.26 -4.41 -9.95
N ARG A 6 -20.39 -3.96 -10.51
CA ARG A 6 -21.27 -2.98 -9.84
C ARG A 6 -21.92 -3.53 -8.56
N ARG A 7 -22.10 -4.86 -8.45
CA ARG A 7 -22.68 -5.52 -7.26
C ARG A 7 -21.65 -5.85 -6.19
N LEU A 8 -20.36 -5.88 -6.56
CA LEU A 8 -19.22 -6.07 -5.65
C LEU A 8 -19.05 -4.88 -4.70
N LEU A 9 -19.40 -3.67 -5.16
CA LEU A 9 -19.34 -2.43 -4.39
C LEU A 9 -20.49 -2.27 -3.37
N GLN A 10 -21.59 -3.04 -3.49
CA GLN A 10 -22.72 -2.96 -2.54
C GLN A 10 -22.41 -3.56 -1.16
N ALA A 11 -21.26 -4.21 -1.00
CA ALA A 11 -20.83 -4.76 0.27
C ALA A 11 -19.68 -3.97 0.91
N LEU A 12 -19.39 -2.77 0.39
CA LEU A 12 -18.56 -1.81 1.09
C LEU A 12 -19.40 -1.29 2.25
N GLU A 13 -18.99 -1.62 3.48
CA GLU A 13 -19.52 -0.99 4.69
C GLU A 13 -19.66 0.53 4.46
N PRO A 14 -20.74 1.18 4.96
CA PRO A 14 -21.04 2.60 4.74
C PRO A 14 -19.91 3.57 5.13
N GLY A 15 -18.83 3.08 5.75
CA GLY A 15 -17.61 3.82 6.03
C GLY A 15 -16.68 4.08 4.84
N LEU A 16 -16.83 3.50 3.64
CA LEU A 16 -15.85 3.70 2.55
C LEU A 16 -15.87 5.12 1.94
N GLY A 17 -17.00 5.83 2.00
CA GLY A 17 -17.07 7.22 1.51
C GLY A 17 -16.23 8.19 2.35
N HIS A 18 -16.07 7.89 3.65
CA HIS A 18 -15.41 8.75 4.62
C HIS A 18 -13.87 8.87 4.43
N PRO A 19 -13.09 7.78 4.21
CA PRO A 19 -11.63 7.87 4.04
C PRO A 19 -11.19 8.32 2.65
N LEU A 20 -12.01 8.13 1.61
CA LEU A 20 -11.66 8.55 0.24
C LEU A 20 -12.26 9.91 -0.16
N GLY A 21 -13.13 10.48 0.68
CA GLY A 21 -13.74 11.80 0.47
C GLY A 21 -14.80 11.84 -0.63
N TRP A 22 -15.21 10.70 -1.17
CA TRP A 22 -16.24 10.57 -2.21
C TRP A 22 -17.59 10.17 -1.59
N SER A 23 -18.70 10.67 -2.15
CA SER A 23 -20.01 10.14 -1.77
C SER A 23 -20.21 8.71 -2.31
N LEU A 24 -21.10 7.94 -1.68
CA LEU A 24 -21.44 6.59 -2.17
C LEU A 24 -22.04 6.64 -3.59
N GLU A 25 -22.79 7.69 -3.92
CA GLU A 25 -23.38 7.92 -5.24
C GLU A 25 -22.28 8.17 -6.29
N GLU A 26 -21.31 9.01 -5.94
CA GLU A 26 -20.14 9.32 -6.76
C GLU A 26 -19.25 8.09 -7.02
N LEU A 27 -19.13 7.21 -6.04
CA LEU A 27 -18.43 5.93 -6.17
C LEU A 27 -19.22 4.95 -7.04
N ALA A 28 -20.55 4.89 -6.89
CA ALA A 28 -21.42 4.00 -7.65
C ALA A 28 -21.59 4.38 -9.13
N ALA A 29 -21.35 5.65 -9.47
CA ALA A 29 -21.43 6.18 -10.83
C ALA A 29 -20.14 5.97 -11.65
N ARG A 30 -19.02 5.61 -11.00
CA ARG A 30 -17.71 5.49 -11.67
C ARG A 30 -17.23 4.04 -11.73
N PRO A 31 -16.45 3.65 -12.76
CA PRO A 31 -15.71 2.39 -12.73
C PRO A 31 -14.67 2.43 -11.61
N PHE A 32 -14.73 1.50 -10.65
CA PHE A 32 -13.84 1.49 -9.49
C PHE A 32 -12.35 1.42 -9.87
N LEU A 33 -11.98 0.72 -10.94
CA LEU A 33 -10.59 0.66 -11.45
C LEU A 33 -10.05 2.05 -11.84
N GLY A 34 -10.92 3.01 -12.15
CA GLY A 34 -10.54 4.38 -12.41
C GLY A 34 -10.08 5.15 -11.17
N LEU A 35 -10.34 4.60 -9.98
CA LEU A 35 -9.83 5.10 -8.69
C LEU A 35 -8.57 4.37 -8.25
N VAL A 36 -8.34 3.15 -8.72
CA VAL A 36 -7.14 2.37 -8.40
C VAL A 36 -5.93 3.00 -9.10
N HIS A 37 -4.82 3.15 -8.36
CA HIS A 37 -3.55 3.60 -8.91
C HIS A 37 -3.13 2.72 -10.10
N PRO A 38 -2.61 3.28 -11.20
CA PRO A 38 -2.27 2.51 -12.42
C PRO A 38 -1.47 1.24 -12.15
N ASP A 39 -0.40 1.33 -11.36
CA ASP A 39 0.47 0.20 -11.02
C ASP A 39 -0.24 -0.93 -10.24
N ASP A 40 -1.33 -0.63 -9.54
CA ASP A 40 -2.02 -1.60 -8.68
C ASP A 40 -3.20 -2.26 -9.39
N ARG A 41 -3.51 -1.87 -10.64
CA ARG A 41 -4.70 -2.34 -11.36
C ARG A 41 -4.67 -3.82 -11.65
N ASP A 42 -3.53 -4.33 -12.12
CA ASP A 42 -3.41 -5.74 -12.50
C ASP A 42 -3.51 -6.65 -11.27
N ALA A 43 -2.82 -6.28 -10.18
CA ALA A 43 -2.93 -6.98 -8.90
C ALA A 43 -4.36 -6.94 -8.35
N THR A 44 -5.04 -5.79 -8.47
CA THR A 44 -6.44 -5.65 -8.04
C THR A 44 -7.38 -6.52 -8.87
N LEU A 45 -7.17 -6.61 -10.18
CA LEU A 45 -7.95 -7.47 -11.07
C LEU A 45 -7.75 -8.95 -10.75
N ALA A 46 -6.51 -9.36 -10.48
CA ALA A 46 -6.21 -10.74 -10.08
C ALA A 46 -6.93 -11.11 -8.77
N ALA A 47 -6.83 -10.27 -7.73
CA ALA A 47 -7.51 -10.48 -6.45
C ALA A 47 -9.04 -10.57 -6.60
N LEU A 48 -9.63 -9.76 -7.49
CA LEU A 48 -11.06 -9.83 -7.79
C LEU A 48 -11.44 -11.08 -8.58
N GLY A 49 -10.54 -11.60 -9.43
CA GLY A 49 -10.70 -12.87 -10.13
C GLY A 49 -10.90 -14.01 -9.15
N THR A 50 -9.97 -14.16 -8.20
CA THR A 50 -10.02 -15.17 -7.12
C THR A 50 -11.34 -15.12 -6.35
N LEU A 51 -11.80 -13.92 -5.98
CA LEU A 51 -13.07 -13.76 -5.26
C LEU A 51 -14.30 -14.09 -6.12
N ALA A 52 -14.23 -13.85 -7.44
CA ALA A 52 -15.35 -14.06 -8.36
C ALA A 52 -15.55 -15.52 -8.75
N GLU A 53 -14.48 -16.30 -8.75
CA GLU A 53 -14.50 -17.76 -8.92
C GLU A 53 -15.07 -18.45 -7.67
N GLY A 54 -15.07 -17.75 -6.53
CA GLY A 54 -15.61 -18.24 -5.26
C GLY A 54 -14.69 -19.27 -4.60
N GLU A 55 -13.46 -19.35 -5.08
CA GLU A 55 -12.45 -20.32 -4.64
C GLU A 55 -11.91 -19.95 -3.26
N GLU A 56 -11.56 -18.67 -3.05
CA GLU A 56 -10.85 -18.25 -1.83
C GLU A 56 -11.24 -16.84 -1.37
N SER A 57 -10.95 -16.57 -0.09
CA SER A 57 -11.03 -15.23 0.51
C SER A 57 -9.70 -14.50 0.33
N VAL A 58 -9.75 -13.20 0.09
CA VAL A 58 -8.59 -12.33 0.00
C VAL A 58 -8.39 -11.65 1.35
N PHE A 59 -7.21 -11.81 1.94
CA PHE A 59 -6.85 -11.19 3.21
C PHE A 59 -5.65 -10.27 3.05
N GLU A 60 -5.68 -9.15 3.79
CA GLU A 60 -4.62 -8.14 3.84
C GLU A 60 -4.13 -7.62 2.49
N PHE A 61 -4.98 -7.66 1.46
CA PHE A 61 -4.61 -7.13 0.15
C PHE A 61 -4.53 -5.61 0.20
N GLU A 62 -3.37 -5.05 -0.15
CA GLU A 62 -3.14 -3.61 -0.11
C GLU A 62 -3.06 -3.03 -1.52
N ASN A 63 -3.79 -1.94 -1.75
CA ASN A 63 -3.67 -1.16 -2.98
C ASN A 63 -3.99 0.32 -2.75
N ARG A 64 -3.58 1.15 -3.70
CA ARG A 64 -3.75 2.60 -3.64
C ARG A 64 -5.02 3.03 -4.36
N TYR A 65 -5.82 3.85 -3.69
CA TYR A 65 -7.01 4.49 -4.23
C TYR A 65 -6.86 6.00 -4.28
N ARG A 66 -7.37 6.61 -5.34
CA ARG A 66 -7.38 8.06 -5.53
C ARG A 66 -8.47 8.68 -4.67
N HIS A 67 -8.04 9.53 -3.74
CA HIS A 67 -8.89 10.39 -2.94
C HIS A 67 -9.45 11.54 -3.79
N ARG A 68 -10.54 12.16 -3.32
CA ARG A 68 -11.21 13.27 -4.03
C ARG A 68 -10.30 14.48 -4.30
N ASP A 69 -9.32 14.72 -3.43
CA ASP A 69 -8.31 15.78 -3.59
C ASP A 69 -7.19 15.43 -4.62
N GLY A 70 -7.23 14.24 -5.22
CA GLY A 70 -6.23 13.76 -6.18
C GLY A 70 -5.04 13.01 -5.56
N SER A 71 -4.89 13.03 -4.23
CA SER A 71 -3.88 12.23 -3.53
C SER A 71 -4.24 10.73 -3.54
N TYR A 72 -3.26 9.88 -3.24
CA TYR A 72 -3.48 8.44 -3.09
C TYR A 72 -3.50 8.03 -1.62
N ARG A 73 -4.45 7.16 -1.28
CA ARG A 73 -4.57 6.51 0.02
C ARG A 73 -4.30 5.02 -0.11
N TRP A 74 -3.55 4.46 0.82
CA TRP A 74 -3.35 3.01 0.91
C TRP A 74 -4.52 2.40 1.65
N LEU A 75 -5.21 1.47 0.99
CA LEU A 75 -6.29 0.70 1.59
C LEU A 75 -5.86 -0.76 1.73
N ARG A 76 -6.10 -1.32 2.91
CA ARG A 76 -5.98 -2.76 3.17
C ARG A 76 -7.35 -3.40 3.14
N TRP A 77 -7.50 -4.46 2.36
CA TRP A 77 -8.74 -5.15 2.08
C TRP A 77 -8.76 -6.54 2.70
N ASN A 78 -9.88 -6.87 3.32
CA ASN A 78 -10.28 -8.24 3.61
C ASN A 78 -11.60 -8.50 2.90
N ALA A 79 -11.62 -9.48 2.00
CA ALA A 79 -12.77 -9.80 1.18
C ALA A 79 -13.03 -11.31 1.15
N ARG A 80 -14.30 -11.70 1.19
CA ARG A 80 -14.72 -13.10 1.12
C ARG A 80 -15.95 -13.28 0.23
N PRO A 81 -16.03 -14.35 -0.56
CA PRO A 81 -17.26 -14.70 -1.27
C PRO A 81 -18.35 -15.10 -0.27
N LEU A 82 -19.61 -14.77 -0.56
CA LEU A 82 -20.76 -15.24 0.22
C LEU A 82 -21.32 -16.52 -0.43
N PRO A 83 -21.33 -17.67 0.28
CA PRO A 83 -21.87 -18.91 -0.28
C PRO A 83 -23.33 -18.76 -0.71
N GLY A 84 -23.68 -19.33 -1.87
CA GLY A 84 -25.06 -19.36 -2.38
C GLY A 84 -25.62 -18.02 -2.89
N ARG A 85 -24.89 -16.91 -2.72
CA ARG A 85 -25.24 -15.59 -3.28
C ARG A 85 -24.04 -15.12 -4.09
N ARG A 86 -24.18 -14.83 -5.38
CA ARG A 86 -23.09 -14.25 -6.22
C ARG A 86 -22.73 -12.82 -5.77
N ARG A 87 -22.23 -12.68 -4.56
CA ARG A 87 -21.91 -11.44 -3.83
C ARG A 87 -20.63 -11.70 -3.01
N ILE A 88 -19.85 -10.65 -2.82
CA ILE A 88 -18.62 -10.66 -2.04
C ILE A 88 -18.82 -9.68 -0.90
N TYR A 89 -18.36 -10.02 0.30
CA TYR A 89 -18.28 -9.12 1.44
C TYR A 89 -16.86 -8.61 1.56
N ALA A 90 -16.66 -7.28 1.61
CA ALA A 90 -15.33 -6.69 1.66
C ALA A 90 -15.27 -5.54 2.67
N THR A 91 -14.22 -5.52 3.49
CA THR A 91 -13.91 -4.40 4.39
C THR A 91 -12.59 -3.78 3.98
N ALA A 92 -12.50 -2.45 4.06
CA ALA A 92 -11.28 -1.71 3.80
C ALA A 92 -10.86 -0.93 5.05
N ARG A 93 -9.57 -0.87 5.30
CA ARG A 93 -8.95 0.00 6.31
C ARG A 93 -7.96 0.93 5.63
N ASP A 94 -8.03 2.23 5.94
CA ASP A 94 -6.99 3.17 5.54
C ASP A 94 -5.71 2.92 6.36
N VAL A 95 -4.62 2.55 5.67
CA VAL A 95 -3.30 2.30 6.24
C VAL A 95 -2.27 3.32 5.75
N THR A 96 -2.70 4.43 5.16
CA THR A 96 -1.84 5.48 4.60
C THR A 96 -0.87 6.04 5.63
N ARG A 97 -1.37 6.34 6.84
CA ARG A 97 -0.53 6.87 7.93
C ARG A 97 0.54 5.86 8.33
N GLN A 98 0.17 4.59 8.45
CA GLN A 98 1.10 3.51 8.79
C GLN A 98 2.20 3.40 7.72
N LYS A 99 1.83 3.28 6.44
CA LYS A 99 2.79 3.19 5.33
C LYS A 99 3.73 4.40 5.25
N ARG A 100 3.24 5.60 5.57
CA ARG A 100 4.08 6.80 5.60
C ARG A 100 5.11 6.74 6.72
N LEU A 101 4.71 6.34 7.92
CA LEU A 101 5.61 6.20 9.06
C LEU A 101 6.65 5.08 8.84
N GLU A 102 6.22 3.94 8.28
CA GLU A 102 7.14 2.86 7.91
C GLU A 102 8.21 3.33 6.92
N ARG A 103 7.82 4.10 5.90
CA ARG A 103 8.75 4.68 4.94
C ARG A 103 9.71 5.67 5.59
N GLU A 104 9.21 6.57 6.44
CA GLU A 104 10.01 7.56 7.15
C GLU A 104 11.07 6.90 8.05
N ILE A 105 10.69 5.84 8.77
CA ILE A 105 11.63 5.06 9.59
C ILE A 105 12.72 4.43 8.72
N LEU A 106 12.36 3.82 7.59
CA LEU A 106 13.32 3.20 6.68
C LEU A 106 14.30 4.24 6.11
N GLU A 107 13.81 5.41 5.69
CA GLU A 107 14.65 6.50 5.20
C GLU A 107 15.64 7.01 6.25
N ILE A 108 15.22 7.12 7.51
CA ILE A 108 16.10 7.48 8.63
C ILE A 108 17.16 6.41 8.86
N VAL A 109 16.75 5.13 8.89
CA VAL A 109 17.66 4.00 9.09
C VAL A 109 18.72 3.94 8.00
N ASP A 110 18.34 4.11 6.74
CA ASP A 110 19.29 4.07 5.62
C ASP A 110 20.26 5.25 5.67
N ARG A 111 19.79 6.45 6.02
CA ARG A 111 20.64 7.62 6.21
C ARG A 111 21.66 7.43 7.34
N GLU A 112 21.24 6.89 8.47
CA GLU A 112 22.15 6.65 9.60
C GLU A 112 23.18 5.57 9.26
N LYS A 113 22.80 4.52 8.53
CA LYS A 113 23.75 3.51 8.03
C LYS A 113 24.81 4.13 7.13
N GLU A 114 24.41 4.99 6.20
CA GLU A 114 25.35 5.69 5.31
C GLU A 114 26.27 6.65 6.07
N ARG A 115 25.77 7.33 7.11
CA ARG A 115 26.57 8.20 7.96
C ARG A 115 27.63 7.42 8.73
N LEU A 116 27.22 6.36 9.44
CA LEU A 116 28.13 5.51 10.21
C LEU A 116 29.18 4.85 9.31
N GLY A 117 28.80 4.41 8.10
CA GLY A 117 29.74 3.85 7.14
C GLY A 117 30.86 4.82 6.76
N ARG A 118 30.53 6.11 6.57
CA ARG A 118 31.52 7.16 6.29
C ARG A 118 32.40 7.48 7.49
N GLU A 119 31.81 7.66 8.67
CA GLU A 119 32.56 7.99 9.89
C GLU A 119 33.59 6.89 10.26
N LEU A 120 33.20 5.62 10.12
CA LEU A 120 34.10 4.50 10.36
C LEU A 120 35.26 4.46 9.35
N HIS A 121 34.95 4.65 8.07
CA HIS A 121 35.98 4.71 7.03
C HIS A 121 36.99 5.83 7.34
N ASP A 122 36.51 7.04 7.63
CA ASP A 122 37.36 8.21 7.87
C ASP A 122 38.23 8.04 9.12
N GLY A 123 37.67 7.50 10.21
CA GLY A 123 38.41 7.21 11.44
C GLY A 123 39.50 6.15 11.26
N LEU A 124 39.22 5.10 10.49
CA LEU A 124 40.22 4.08 10.15
C LEU A 124 41.36 4.68 9.32
N CYS A 125 41.04 5.50 8.31
CA CYS A 125 42.05 6.21 7.52
C CYS A 125 42.94 7.11 8.40
N GLN A 126 42.38 7.86 9.34
CA GLN A 126 43.16 8.69 10.27
C GLN A 126 44.07 7.85 11.16
N THR A 127 43.55 6.76 11.73
CA THR A 127 44.33 5.88 12.62
C THR A 127 45.49 5.22 11.88
N LEU A 128 45.22 4.68 10.68
CA LEU A 128 46.25 4.05 9.84
C LEU A 128 47.32 5.05 9.41
N ALA A 129 46.94 6.28 9.04
CA ALA A 129 47.89 7.33 8.71
C ALA A 129 48.79 7.69 9.91
N GLY A 130 48.22 7.75 11.12
CA GLY A 130 48.97 8.00 12.35
C GLY A 130 50.00 6.91 12.67
N ILE A 131 49.60 5.64 12.54
CA ILE A 131 50.50 4.49 12.74
C ILE A 131 51.63 4.52 11.70
N ALA A 132 51.31 4.72 10.41
CA ALA A 132 52.32 4.77 9.35
C ALA A 132 53.36 5.89 9.58
N ALA A 133 52.92 7.05 10.08
CA ALA A 133 53.82 8.16 10.40
C ALA A 133 54.76 7.86 11.60
N LEU A 134 54.31 7.06 12.56
CA LEU A 134 55.10 6.64 13.73
C LEU A 134 56.09 5.52 13.41
N SER A 135 55.75 4.62 12.49
CA SER A 135 56.63 3.51 12.06
C SER A 135 57.74 3.94 11.08
N SER A 136 57.76 5.20 10.65
CA SER A 136 58.73 5.76 9.69
C SER A 136 59.88 6.55 10.36
N ARG A 137 60.10 6.36 11.68
CA ARG A 137 61.22 6.90 12.47
C ARG A 137 62.07 5.76 13.01
#